data_AF-A0A928JWW2-F1
#
_entry.id   AF-A0A928JWW2-F1
#
_cell.length_a   1.000
_cell.length_b   1.000
_cell.length_c   1.000
_cell.angle_alpha   90.00
_cell.angle_beta   90.00
_cell.angle_gamma   90.00
#
_symmetry.space_group_name_H-M   'P 1'
#
loop_
_entity.id
_entity.type
_entity.pdbx_description
1 polymer ?
#
loop_
_entity_poly.entity_id
_entity_poly.type
_entity_poly.pdbx_seq_one_letter_code
_entity_poly.pdbx_strand_id
1 'polypeptide(L)'
;YDMTRVNAKGYFDSEDSEEKRYEAKKALCAQRLEDLKNGGYKLGGGVIDPLPEDAPFFVKDYYDYYKTERGYHPRSLNSNGGWNVIGCESFINQPILKYSNEIRSAVMVMHGDKAHSFYFGRDAYNDMINGNKYTDNKELLVIEGAVHTDLYDGGYNDAIPFDKLEEFFNKYL
;
A
#
# COMPACT_ATOMS: atom_id res chain seq x y z
N TYR A 1 -1.25 -3.71 -4.32
CA TYR A 1 -0.35 -3.14 -3.28
C TYR A 1 -0.01 -4.26 -2.30
N ASP A 2 1.26 -4.64 -2.15
CA ASP A 2 1.65 -5.76 -1.29
C ASP A 2 2.04 -5.27 0.11
N MET A 3 1.03 -5.17 0.99
CA MET A 3 1.24 -4.76 2.37
C MET A 3 2.04 -5.77 3.20
N THR A 4 2.08 -7.03 2.78
CA THR A 4 2.84 -8.06 3.51
C THR A 4 4.33 -7.92 3.26
N ARG A 5 4.72 -7.56 2.03
CA ARG A 5 6.10 -7.21 1.69
C ARG A 5 6.60 -6.00 2.49
N VAL A 6 5.87 -4.89 2.51
CA VAL A 6 6.34 -3.67 3.21
C VAL A 6 6.45 -3.87 4.73
N ASN A 7 5.56 -4.67 5.34
CA ASN A 7 5.67 -5.00 6.76
C ASN A 7 6.84 -5.94 7.05
N ALA A 8 7.22 -6.82 6.11
CA ALA A 8 8.32 -7.76 6.28
C ALA A 8 9.69 -7.22 5.85
N LYS A 9 9.73 -6.17 5.02
CA LYS A 9 10.95 -5.69 4.35
C LYS A 9 11.13 -4.17 4.40
N GLY A 10 10.19 -3.42 4.97
CA GLY A 10 10.20 -1.96 4.93
C GLY A 10 9.91 -1.39 3.54
N TYR A 11 9.89 -0.07 3.45
CA TYR A 11 9.78 0.63 2.16
C TYR A 11 11.00 0.35 1.30
N PHE A 12 10.79 0.13 0.00
CA PHE A 12 11.84 -0.17 -0.97
C PHE A 12 12.71 -1.39 -0.57
N ASP A 13 12.15 -2.29 0.23
CA ASP A 13 12.84 -3.45 0.81
C ASP A 13 14.10 -3.10 1.64
N SER A 14 14.18 -1.87 2.17
CA SER A 14 15.37 -1.38 2.91
C SER A 14 15.66 -2.15 4.21
N GLU A 15 14.70 -2.93 4.69
CA GLU A 15 14.77 -3.73 5.91
C GLU A 15 14.69 -5.23 5.64
N ASP A 16 14.94 -5.69 4.39
CA ASP A 16 14.88 -7.10 4.01
C ASP A 16 16.04 -7.95 4.59
N SER A 17 16.04 -8.12 5.91
CA SER A 17 16.96 -8.99 6.63
C SER A 17 16.25 -9.75 7.74
N GLU A 18 16.79 -10.93 8.08
CA GLU A 18 16.29 -11.73 9.19
C GLU A 18 16.36 -10.95 10.51
N GLU A 19 17.48 -10.27 10.77
CA GLU A 19 17.70 -9.47 11.97
C GLU A 19 16.65 -8.35 12.12
N LYS A 20 16.38 -7.58 11.05
CA LYS A 20 15.35 -6.52 11.09
C LYS A 20 13.96 -7.07 11.36
N ARG A 21 13.61 -8.19 10.74
CA ARG A 21 12.33 -8.88 11.02
C ARG A 21 12.25 -9.40 12.44
N TYR A 22 13.35 -9.91 12.99
CA TYR A 22 13.40 -10.37 14.38
C TYR A 22 13.19 -9.21 15.36
N GLU A 23 13.86 -8.08 15.16
CA GLU A 23 13.68 -6.89 16.00
C GLU A 23 12.26 -6.30 15.88
N ALA A 24 11.68 -6.27 14.68
CA ALA A 24 10.28 -5.88 14.49
C ALA A 24 9.32 -6.79 15.29
N LYS A 25 9.52 -8.11 15.24
CA LYS A 25 8.72 -9.08 16.01
C LYS A 25 8.87 -8.89 17.52
N LYS A 26 10.08 -8.57 18.00
CA LYS A 26 10.31 -8.23 19.42
C LYS A 26 9.54 -6.98 19.83
N ALA A 27 9.59 -5.92 19.02
CA ALA A 27 8.86 -4.68 19.28
C ALA A 27 7.34 -4.91 19.30
N LEU A 28 6.80 -5.67 18.35
CA LEU A 28 5.38 -6.03 18.30
C LEU A 28 4.97 -6.88 19.52
N CYS A 29 5.77 -7.88 19.90
CA CYS A 29 5.53 -8.68 21.11
C CYS A 29 5.53 -7.82 22.38
N ALA A 30 6.47 -6.88 22.50
CA ALA A 30 6.54 -5.97 23.64
C ALA A 30 5.31 -5.06 23.70
N GLN A 31 4.89 -4.49 22.57
CA GLN A 31 3.68 -3.65 22.49
C GLN A 31 2.42 -4.45 22.83
N ARG A 32 2.33 -5.71 22.40
CA ARG A 32 1.19 -6.58 22.72
C ARG A 32 1.04 -6.82 24.23
N LEU A 33 2.15 -6.96 24.95
CA LEU A 33 2.13 -7.08 26.41
C LEU A 33 1.72 -5.76 27.09
N GLU A 34 2.13 -4.63 26.53
CA GLU A 34 1.74 -3.31 27.02
C GLU A 34 0.24 -3.04 26.82
N ASP A 35 -0.28 -3.34 25.63
CA ASP A 35 -1.71 -3.23 25.31
C ASP A 35 -2.56 -4.11 26.24
N LEU A 36 -2.09 -5.33 26.56
CA LEU A 36 -2.74 -6.22 27.51
C LEU A 36 -2.81 -5.62 28.92
N LYS A 37 -1.70 -5.04 29.42
CA LYS A 37 -1.66 -4.41 30.76
C LYS A 37 -2.60 -3.21 30.84
N ASN A 38 -2.68 -2.43 29.76
CA ASN A 38 -3.48 -1.21 29.72
C ASN A 38 -4.96 -1.45 29.40
N GLY A 39 -5.34 -2.67 29.01
CA GLY A 39 -6.72 -3.01 28.66
C GLY A 39 -7.22 -2.37 27.35
N GLY A 40 -6.31 -1.94 26.48
CA GLY A 40 -6.62 -1.26 25.23
C GLY A 40 -5.43 -1.20 24.29
N TYR A 41 -5.71 -1.05 22.99
CA TYR A 41 -4.67 -1.03 21.97
C TYR A 41 -4.09 0.37 21.76
N LYS A 42 -2.76 0.49 21.78
CA LYS A 42 -2.09 1.70 21.32
C LYS A 42 -2.32 1.88 19.82
N LEU A 43 -2.71 3.10 19.41
CA LEU A 43 -2.78 3.47 18.00
C LEU A 43 -1.43 3.98 17.50
N GLY A 44 -1.13 3.72 16.21
CA GLY A 44 0.13 4.08 15.56
C GLY A 44 0.24 5.55 15.14
N GLY A 45 -0.85 6.32 15.23
CA GLY A 45 -0.95 7.65 14.65
C GLY A 45 -1.35 7.58 13.17
N GLY A 46 -2.13 8.55 12.72
CA GLY A 46 -2.37 8.76 11.29
C GLY A 46 -1.14 9.35 10.59
N VAL A 47 -1.36 9.95 9.43
CA VAL A 47 -0.34 10.77 8.76
C VAL A 47 0.17 11.83 9.74
N ILE A 48 1.48 12.06 9.73
CA ILE A 48 2.16 12.96 10.67
C ILE A 48 1.66 14.40 10.50
N ASP A 49 1.41 15.10 11.62
CA ASP A 49 1.01 16.49 11.65
C ASP A 49 1.49 17.12 12.97
N PRO A 50 2.37 18.14 12.97
CA PRO A 50 2.86 18.90 11.81
C PRO A 50 3.80 18.10 10.90
N LEU A 51 3.76 18.40 9.60
CA LEU A 51 4.62 17.79 8.59
C LEU A 51 6.07 18.26 8.75
N PRO A 52 7.06 17.35 8.95
CA PRO A 52 8.47 17.73 8.96
C PRO A 52 8.93 18.29 7.62
N GLU A 53 9.82 19.29 7.64
CA GLU A 53 10.33 19.95 6.42
C GLU A 53 11.10 18.97 5.51
N ASP A 54 11.84 18.05 6.14
CA ASP A 54 12.65 16.99 5.51
C ASP A 54 11.88 15.70 5.23
N ALA A 55 10.55 15.69 5.42
CA ALA A 55 9.73 14.52 5.14
C ALA A 55 9.90 14.04 3.67
N PRO A 56 9.96 12.72 3.42
CA PRO A 56 9.98 12.19 2.07
C PRO A 56 8.78 12.68 1.25
N PHE A 57 8.94 12.86 -0.06
CA PHE A 57 7.89 13.46 -0.91
C PHE A 57 6.53 12.77 -0.77
N PHE A 58 6.50 11.43 -0.72
CA PHE A 58 5.25 10.67 -0.60
C PHE A 58 4.55 10.89 0.74
N VAL A 59 5.27 11.27 1.80
CA VAL A 59 4.68 11.67 3.09
C VAL A 59 4.02 13.05 2.97
N LYS A 60 4.64 13.97 2.19
CA LYS A 60 4.04 15.27 1.87
C LYS A 60 2.75 15.08 1.05
N ASP A 61 2.75 14.18 0.08
CA ASP A 61 1.56 13.83 -0.70
C ASP A 61 0.45 13.21 0.17
N TYR A 62 0.82 12.32 1.11
CA TYR A 62 -0.14 11.79 2.09
C TYR A 62 -0.68 12.87 3.03
N TYR A 63 0.14 13.84 3.43
CA TYR A 63 -0.30 14.98 4.22
C TYR A 63 -1.33 15.81 3.46
N ASP A 64 -1.00 16.20 2.23
CA ASP A 64 -1.88 16.97 1.36
C ASP A 64 -3.26 16.31 1.24
N TYR A 65 -3.31 14.99 1.03
CA TYR A 65 -4.58 14.28 0.97
C TYR A 65 -5.28 14.15 2.33
N TYR A 66 -4.60 13.60 3.35
CA TYR A 66 -5.27 13.18 4.58
C TYR A 66 -5.46 14.28 5.63
N LYS A 67 -4.73 15.41 5.54
CA LYS A 67 -4.72 16.49 6.54
C LYS A 67 -5.27 17.83 6.05
N THR A 68 -5.64 17.92 4.77
CA THR A 68 -6.26 19.13 4.19
C THR A 68 -7.69 18.86 3.74
N GLU A 69 -8.38 19.90 3.28
CA GLU A 69 -9.74 19.78 2.73
C GLU A 69 -9.84 18.85 1.51
N ARG A 70 -8.71 18.50 0.86
CA ARG A 70 -8.67 17.59 -0.30
C ARG A 70 -9.29 16.22 0.00
N GLY A 71 -8.88 15.61 1.11
CA GLY A 71 -9.28 14.23 1.44
C GLY A 71 -9.48 13.97 2.94
N TYR A 72 -9.39 15.00 3.79
CA TYR A 72 -9.62 14.84 5.23
C TYR A 72 -11.02 14.30 5.50
N HIS A 73 -11.10 13.33 6.40
CA HIS A 73 -12.37 12.87 6.92
C HIS A 73 -12.26 12.48 8.41
N PRO A 74 -13.20 12.91 9.28
CA PRO A 74 -13.08 12.73 10.73
C PRO A 74 -13.13 11.27 11.19
N ARG A 75 -13.62 10.35 10.35
CA ARG A 75 -13.62 8.89 10.64
C ARG A 75 -12.46 8.14 9.99
N SER A 76 -11.62 8.81 9.20
CA SER A 76 -10.45 8.16 8.59
C SER A 76 -9.35 7.98 9.62
N LEU A 77 -8.87 6.75 9.82
CA LEU A 77 -7.75 6.50 10.73
C LEU A 77 -6.48 7.19 10.24
N ASN A 78 -6.22 7.18 8.93
CA ASN A 78 -5.05 7.84 8.34
C ASN A 78 -5.10 9.36 8.51
N SER A 79 -6.28 9.98 8.54
CA SER A 79 -6.41 11.41 8.87
C SER A 79 -6.21 11.71 10.35
N ASN A 80 -6.39 10.71 11.23
CA ASN A 80 -6.49 10.92 12.67
C ASN A 80 -5.55 10.00 13.46
N GLY A 81 -6.07 8.95 14.11
CA GLY A 81 -5.35 8.16 15.11
C GLY A 81 -4.54 6.98 14.58
N GLY A 82 -4.71 6.59 13.32
CA GLY A 82 -4.07 5.40 12.74
C GLY A 82 -4.67 4.08 13.24
N TRP A 83 -4.16 2.98 12.68
CA TRP A 83 -4.49 1.62 13.14
C TRP A 83 -3.83 1.31 14.48
N ASN A 84 -4.25 0.25 15.16
CA ASN A 84 -3.51 -0.27 16.30
C ASN A 84 -2.10 -0.72 15.88
N VAL A 85 -1.10 -0.47 16.72
CA VAL A 85 0.32 -0.74 16.40
C VAL A 85 0.55 -2.20 16.03
N ILE A 86 -0.17 -3.13 16.68
CA ILE A 86 -0.06 -4.58 16.44
C ILE A 86 -1.09 -5.11 15.43
N GLY A 87 -1.88 -4.25 14.78
CA GLY A 87 -2.98 -4.67 13.89
C GLY A 87 -2.57 -5.49 12.68
N CYS A 88 -1.36 -5.24 12.19
CA CYS A 88 -0.79 -5.93 11.03
C CYS A 88 0.33 -6.91 11.41
N GLU A 89 0.41 -7.37 12.67
CA GLU A 89 1.46 -8.32 13.12
C GLU A 89 1.51 -9.58 12.23
N SER A 90 0.36 -10.05 11.75
CA SER A 90 0.29 -11.23 10.87
C SER A 90 0.96 -11.03 9.50
N PHE A 91 1.03 -9.80 8.99
CA PHE A 91 1.53 -9.50 7.64
C PHE A 91 3.00 -9.85 7.47
N ILE A 92 3.79 -9.86 8.56
CA ILE A 92 5.20 -10.27 8.53
C ILE A 92 5.35 -11.76 8.19
N ASN A 93 4.34 -12.60 8.49
CA ASN A 93 4.42 -14.05 8.34
C ASN A 93 3.43 -14.63 7.31
N GLN A 94 2.52 -13.83 6.74
CA GLN A 94 1.45 -14.30 5.86
C GLN A 94 1.46 -13.57 4.52
N PRO A 95 2.34 -13.92 3.56
CA PRO A 95 2.36 -13.33 2.23
C PRO A 95 1.02 -13.51 1.50
N ILE A 96 0.44 -12.43 0.98
CA ILE A 96 -0.89 -12.47 0.35
C ILE A 96 -0.89 -12.86 -1.14
N LEU A 97 0.24 -12.73 -1.85
CA LEU A 97 0.31 -12.93 -3.31
C LEU A 97 0.97 -14.24 -3.75
N LYS A 98 1.16 -15.19 -2.82
CA LYS A 98 1.96 -16.41 -3.04
C LYS A 98 1.58 -17.23 -4.28
N TYR A 99 0.29 -17.23 -4.64
CA TYR A 99 -0.28 -17.98 -5.77
C TYR A 99 -0.94 -17.06 -6.80
N SER A 100 -0.53 -15.79 -6.87
CA SER A 100 -1.07 -14.84 -7.85
C SER A 100 -0.89 -15.32 -9.29
N ASN A 101 0.14 -16.12 -9.56
CA ASN A 101 0.39 -16.75 -10.85
C ASN A 101 -0.64 -17.83 -11.26
N GLU A 102 -1.54 -18.23 -10.37
CA GLU A 102 -2.62 -19.18 -10.66
C GLU A 102 -3.93 -18.48 -11.07
N ILE A 103 -3.98 -17.14 -11.01
CA ILE A 103 -5.19 -16.37 -11.34
C ILE A 103 -5.52 -16.53 -12.82
N ARG A 104 -6.68 -17.14 -13.09
CA ARG A 104 -7.19 -17.38 -14.44
C ARG A 104 -7.98 -16.19 -15.00
N SER A 105 -8.76 -15.54 -14.14
CA SER A 105 -9.59 -14.38 -14.50
C SER A 105 -8.73 -13.21 -15.02
N ALA A 106 -9.35 -12.30 -15.75
CA ALA A 106 -8.66 -11.09 -16.20
C ALA A 106 -8.25 -10.23 -14.99
N VAL A 107 -7.06 -9.62 -15.05
CA VAL A 107 -6.57 -8.71 -14.02
C VAL A 107 -5.87 -7.54 -14.68
N MET A 108 -6.28 -6.32 -14.31
CA MET A 108 -5.53 -5.09 -14.56
C MET A 108 -4.91 -4.61 -13.26
N VAL A 109 -3.60 -4.38 -13.26
CA VAL A 109 -2.88 -3.68 -12.20
C VAL A 109 -2.61 -2.26 -12.70
N MET A 110 -3.30 -1.26 -12.13
CA MET A 110 -3.10 0.16 -12.47
C MET A 110 -2.16 0.82 -11.47
N HIS A 111 -1.17 1.58 -11.96
CA HIS A 111 -0.24 2.29 -11.09
C HIS A 111 0.41 3.51 -11.76
N GLY A 112 0.61 4.60 -11.02
CA GLY A 112 1.41 5.74 -11.47
C GLY A 112 2.91 5.44 -11.42
N ASP A 113 3.68 5.89 -12.42
CA ASP A 113 5.12 5.61 -12.54
C ASP A 113 6.00 6.42 -11.56
N LYS A 114 5.49 7.54 -11.03
CA LYS A 114 6.17 8.37 -10.01
C LYS A 114 5.78 8.01 -8.59
N ALA A 115 4.81 7.12 -8.42
CA ALA A 115 4.42 6.66 -7.10
C ALA A 115 5.57 5.90 -6.42
N HIS A 116 5.91 6.29 -5.18
CA HIS A 116 6.88 5.58 -4.34
C HIS A 116 6.58 4.08 -4.22
N SER A 117 5.30 3.71 -4.36
CA SER A 117 4.78 2.37 -4.25
C SER A 117 4.76 1.56 -5.56
N PHE A 118 5.23 2.13 -6.68
CA PHE A 118 5.15 1.52 -8.01
C PHE A 118 5.71 0.09 -8.07
N TYR A 119 6.79 -0.15 -7.31
CA TYR A 119 7.40 -1.47 -7.22
C TYR A 119 6.44 -2.55 -6.71
N PHE A 120 5.46 -2.24 -5.86
CA PHE A 120 4.46 -3.23 -5.44
C PHE A 120 3.58 -3.68 -6.60
N GLY A 121 3.08 -2.74 -7.40
CA GLY A 121 2.21 -3.04 -8.54
C GLY A 121 2.97 -3.79 -9.63
N ARG A 122 4.15 -3.27 -10.00
CA ARG A 122 5.02 -3.88 -11.01
C ARG A 122 5.43 -5.30 -10.64
N ASP A 123 5.91 -5.51 -9.41
CA ASP A 123 6.42 -6.83 -9.01
C ASP A 123 5.26 -7.82 -8.83
N ALA A 124 4.11 -7.39 -8.28
CA ALA A 124 2.91 -8.23 -8.21
C ALA A 124 2.43 -8.66 -9.61
N TYR A 125 2.49 -7.77 -10.60
CA TYR A 125 2.16 -8.11 -11.98
C TYR A 125 3.16 -9.12 -12.56
N ASN A 126 4.46 -8.88 -12.39
CA ASN A 126 5.52 -9.78 -12.88
C ASN A 126 5.38 -11.18 -12.27
N ASP A 127 5.13 -11.27 -10.96
CA ASP A 127 4.90 -12.53 -10.27
C ASP A 127 3.62 -13.22 -10.78
N MET A 128 2.55 -12.46 -11.01
CA MET A 128 1.27 -12.97 -11.52
C MET A 128 1.36 -13.54 -12.94
N ILE A 129 2.23 -13.02 -13.80
CA ILE A 129 2.40 -13.55 -15.16
C ILE A 129 3.45 -14.68 -15.22
N ASN A 130 4.35 -14.76 -14.23
CA ASN A 130 5.42 -15.75 -14.22
C ASN A 130 4.87 -17.17 -14.08
N GLY A 131 5.00 -17.98 -15.14
CA GLY A 131 4.49 -19.35 -15.18
C GLY A 131 2.97 -19.46 -15.24
N ASN A 132 2.26 -18.35 -15.41
CA ASN A 132 0.81 -18.35 -15.59
C ASN A 132 0.45 -18.74 -17.03
N LYS A 133 -0.56 -19.59 -17.21
CA LYS A 133 -1.04 -20.01 -18.55
C LYS A 133 -2.00 -19.01 -19.18
N TYR A 134 -2.50 -18.05 -18.41
CA TYR A 134 -3.53 -17.09 -18.78
C TYR A 134 -2.96 -15.67 -18.73
N THR A 135 -1.89 -15.41 -19.50
CA THR A 135 -1.22 -14.09 -19.51
C THR A 135 -1.92 -13.08 -20.43
N ASP A 136 -2.63 -13.55 -21.46
CA ASP A 136 -3.25 -12.68 -22.48
C ASP A 136 -4.39 -11.79 -21.94
N ASN A 137 -4.86 -12.04 -20.72
CA ASN A 137 -5.86 -11.24 -20.01
C ASN A 137 -5.30 -10.53 -18.77
N LYS A 138 -3.97 -10.36 -18.71
CA LYS A 138 -3.28 -9.63 -17.65
C LYS A 138 -2.74 -8.33 -18.22
N GLU A 139 -2.97 -7.23 -17.51
CA GLU A 139 -2.51 -5.91 -17.93
C GLU A 139 -1.83 -5.17 -16.78
N LEU A 140 -0.70 -4.51 -17.08
CA LEU A 140 -0.09 -3.50 -16.21
C LEU A 140 -0.31 -2.14 -16.84
N LEU A 141 -1.31 -1.40 -16.35
CA LEU A 141 -1.64 -0.06 -16.82
C LEU A 141 -0.81 0.97 -16.05
N VAL A 142 0.21 1.53 -16.69
CA VAL A 142 1.10 2.53 -16.10
C VAL A 142 0.64 3.94 -16.48
N ILE A 143 0.36 4.78 -15.47
CA ILE A 143 -0.02 6.18 -15.66
C ILE A 143 1.24 7.04 -15.55
N GLU A 144 1.66 7.63 -16.67
CA GLU A 144 2.86 8.47 -16.73
C GLU A 144 2.67 9.75 -15.89
N GLY A 145 3.66 10.07 -15.06
CA GLY A 145 3.70 11.27 -14.22
C GLY A 145 2.94 11.13 -12.90
N ALA A 146 2.03 10.16 -12.76
CA ALA A 146 1.16 10.06 -11.59
C ALA A 146 1.91 9.54 -10.34
N VAL A 147 1.67 10.20 -9.20
CA VAL A 147 2.11 9.72 -7.87
C VAL A 147 1.06 8.82 -7.22
N HIS A 148 1.31 8.38 -5.99
CA HIS A 148 0.44 7.41 -5.31
C HIS A 148 -0.97 7.97 -5.04
N THR A 149 -1.05 9.20 -4.55
CA THR A 149 -2.31 9.85 -4.18
C THR A 149 -3.08 10.40 -5.38
N ASP A 150 -2.44 10.60 -6.53
CA ASP A 150 -3.16 11.00 -7.76
C ASP A 150 -4.20 9.95 -8.18
N LEU A 151 -3.96 8.67 -7.88
CA LEU A 151 -4.91 7.60 -8.18
C LEU A 151 -5.96 7.40 -7.06
N TYR A 152 -6.05 8.29 -6.06
CA TYR A 152 -7.11 8.27 -5.06
C TYR A 152 -8.34 9.05 -5.53
N ASP A 153 -8.11 10.23 -6.10
CA ASP A 153 -9.11 11.24 -6.43
C ASP A 153 -8.91 11.89 -7.81
N GLY A 154 -7.96 11.40 -8.61
CA GLY A 154 -7.54 12.03 -9.87
C GLY A 154 -6.40 13.03 -9.69
N GLY A 155 -6.07 13.39 -8.46
CA GLY A 155 -5.10 14.44 -8.17
C GLY A 155 -5.41 15.75 -8.86
N TYR A 156 -4.37 16.54 -9.11
CA TYR A 156 -4.52 17.85 -9.75
C TYR A 156 -4.55 17.79 -11.29
N ASN A 157 -4.37 16.59 -11.87
CA ASN A 157 -4.21 16.38 -13.31
C ASN A 157 -5.21 15.40 -13.92
N ASP A 158 -6.27 15.03 -13.19
CA ASP A 158 -7.29 14.04 -13.60
C ASP A 158 -6.66 12.70 -14.05
N ALA A 159 -5.78 12.17 -13.21
CA ALA A 159 -4.88 11.06 -13.54
C ALA A 159 -5.57 9.69 -13.66
N ILE A 160 -6.85 9.55 -13.28
CA ILE A 160 -7.55 8.25 -13.29
C ILE A 160 -8.23 8.06 -14.67
N PRO A 161 -7.77 7.10 -15.50
CA PRO A 161 -8.35 6.87 -16.82
C PRO A 161 -9.62 6.01 -16.71
N PHE A 162 -10.73 6.59 -16.26
CA PHE A 162 -11.99 5.86 -16.07
C PHE A 162 -12.47 5.14 -17.33
N ASP A 163 -12.29 5.74 -18.52
CA ASP A 163 -12.62 5.10 -19.80
C ASP A 163 -11.87 3.78 -20.00
N LYS A 164 -10.59 3.70 -19.60
CA LYS A 164 -9.79 2.47 -19.70
C LYS A 164 -10.25 1.40 -18.71
N LEU A 165 -10.65 1.80 -17.51
CA LEU A 165 -11.23 0.88 -16.52
C LEU A 165 -12.56 0.32 -17.03
N GLU A 166 -13.43 1.17 -17.58
CA GLU A 166 -14.71 0.77 -18.17
C GLU A 166 -14.50 -0.19 -19.36
N GLU A 167 -13.60 0.14 -20.30
CA GLU A 167 -13.25 -0.74 -21.42
C GLU A 167 -12.80 -2.14 -20.94
N PHE A 168 -11.96 -2.20 -19.90
CA PHE A 168 -11.49 -3.47 -19.35
C PHE A 168 -12.63 -4.30 -18.75
N PHE A 169 -13.51 -3.67 -17.96
CA PHE A 169 -14.64 -4.38 -17.37
C PHE A 169 -15.65 -4.85 -18.43
N ASN A 170 -16.01 -3.99 -19.39
CA ASN A 170 -16.91 -4.36 -20.49
C ASN A 170 -16.38 -5.51 -21.36
N LYS A 171 -15.06 -5.70 -21.41
CA LYS A 171 -14.43 -6.80 -22.16
C LYS A 171 -14.49 -8.14 -21.40
N TYR A 172 -14.47 -8.13 -20.07
CA TYR A 172 -14.23 -9.33 -19.26
C TYR A 172 -15.34 -9.69 -18.26
N LEU A 173 -16.38 -8.86 -18.13
CA LEU A 173 -17.62 -9.14 -17.38
C LEU A 173 -18.79 -9.38 -18.33
#